data_AF-A0A9X2VPP3-F1
#
_entry.id   AF-A0A9X2VPP3-F1
#
_cell.length_a   1.000
_cell.length_b   1.000
_cell.length_c   1.000
_cell.angle_alpha   90.00
_cell.angle_beta   90.00
_cell.angle_gamma   90.00
#
_symmetry.space_group_name_H-M   'P 1'
#
loop_
_entity.id
_entity.type
_entity.pdbx_description
1 polymer ?
#
loop_
_entity_poly.entity_id
_entity_poly.type
_entity_poly.pdbx_seq_one_letter_code
_entity_poly.pdbx_strand_id
1 'polypeptide(L)'
;MRLAERDQELSILAALVGAVDEGGTPLAEIEVRLAEVRWWLGASQVGRQFDALAGIGAADLSVPSLALLARRLAWQGRPDGAARVLDLAEEVGPDRVEPAIARVWAHHLYPGVVAAPRGTGAGSGCERVVASRPWVGAAAELVSALGTGSVGLVVACAQQLVEQVIARSVDLELLHLALFALLATEKFDPDEQAFARLAGVELPARFRTAVLSAAAAHALSCGDLRGAVAQAAEALALVDDEADSVPAGLAVGVRLLALTEQGRHEEVGRYLLRPLPENCTLTPYGLLRLRARGRHHLATGAVRAAIADFRACGYALNGWGLELPGLLPWRVDLAEALTELGHFEEAHEWAVEQLAHVPASDSRTRGLALRAQAGTLSGDEAHALLSVAATVLERCGDRLEQARTLAVLAERHRVAGDVVLGRSVLRRAVKLARGRGGGLALAEMSADEPGLDEVDVPEEHRFEHGGLTAAETKVARLVLRGFTNREIAGSLRVTVSTVEQHLTRVYRKLGVRTRAELSELVGA
;
A
#
# COMPACT_ATOMS: atom_id res chain seq x y z
N MET A 1 21.15 7.59 18.21
CA MET A 1 21.53 8.36 17.01
C MET A 1 23.05 8.50 16.80
N ARG A 2 23.95 8.45 17.80
CA ARG A 2 25.40 8.68 17.56
C ARG A 2 26.32 7.46 17.63
N LEU A 3 25.89 6.27 18.06
CA LEU A 3 26.84 5.16 18.31
C LEU A 3 26.99 4.20 17.13
N ALA A 4 25.89 3.72 16.52
CA ALA A 4 25.98 2.81 15.37
C ALA A 4 26.43 3.49 14.07
N GLU A 5 25.95 4.71 13.80
CA GLU A 5 26.43 5.54 12.68
C GLU A 5 27.91 5.89 12.88
N ARG A 6 28.34 6.20 14.11
CA ARG A 6 29.77 6.41 14.41
C ARG A 6 30.60 5.15 14.23
N ASP A 7 30.14 3.98 14.63
CA ASP A 7 30.97 2.76 14.51
C ASP A 7 31.21 2.39 13.04
N GLN A 8 30.22 2.60 12.17
CA GLN A 8 30.37 2.34 10.73
C GLN A 8 31.12 3.47 10.01
N GLU A 9 30.87 4.75 10.36
CA GLU A 9 31.67 5.88 9.90
C GLU A 9 33.14 5.77 10.35
N LEU A 10 33.38 5.38 11.60
CA LEU A 10 34.71 5.13 12.17
C LEU A 10 35.36 3.91 11.52
N SER A 11 34.60 2.87 11.16
CA SER A 11 35.11 1.72 10.41
C SER A 11 35.53 2.11 8.99
N ILE A 12 34.72 2.91 8.29
CA ILE A 12 35.06 3.38 6.93
C ILE A 12 36.19 4.41 6.97
N LEU A 13 36.19 5.33 7.94
CA LEU A 13 37.29 6.27 8.17
C LEU A 13 38.58 5.55 8.58
N ALA A 14 38.51 4.52 9.45
CA ALA A 14 39.66 3.69 9.81
C ALA A 14 40.17 2.89 8.61
N ALA A 15 39.28 2.42 7.73
CA ALA A 15 39.68 1.75 6.50
C ALA A 15 40.26 2.71 5.44
N LEU A 16 39.75 3.95 5.38
CA LEU A 16 40.33 5.04 4.57
C LEU A 16 41.73 5.42 5.09
N VAL A 17 41.90 5.51 6.41
CA VAL A 17 43.21 5.77 7.04
C VAL A 17 44.17 4.61 6.79
N GLY A 18 43.72 3.34 6.92
CA GLY A 18 44.54 2.17 6.60
C GLY A 18 44.95 2.07 5.13
N ALA A 19 44.03 2.39 4.20
CA ALA A 19 44.31 2.39 2.76
C ALA A 19 45.31 3.48 2.32
N VAL A 20 45.30 4.62 3.02
CA VAL A 20 46.27 5.71 2.79
C VAL A 20 47.65 5.35 3.37
N ASP A 21 47.72 4.63 4.48
CA ASP A 21 48.97 4.22 5.13
C ASP A 21 49.72 3.08 4.40
N GLU A 22 49.05 2.26 3.59
CA GLU A 22 49.69 1.13 2.88
C GLU A 22 50.40 1.50 1.57
N GLY A 23 50.33 2.76 1.11
CA GLY A 23 51.11 3.27 -0.04
C GLY A 23 50.82 2.62 -1.41
N GLY A 24 49.85 1.70 -1.50
CA GLY A 24 49.56 0.92 -2.70
C GLY A 24 48.07 0.80 -3.08
N THR A 25 47.14 1.38 -2.31
CA THR A 25 45.72 1.35 -2.68
C THR A 25 45.44 2.34 -3.83
N PRO A 26 44.80 1.92 -4.94
CA PRO A 26 44.47 2.81 -6.05
C PRO A 26 43.62 4.00 -5.61
N LEU A 27 43.84 5.19 -6.18
CA LEU A 27 43.07 6.39 -5.85
C LEU A 27 41.55 6.19 -5.99
N ALA A 28 41.12 5.42 -7.00
CA ALA A 28 39.73 5.09 -7.24
C ALA A 28 39.05 4.36 -6.07
N GLU A 29 39.78 3.50 -5.33
CA GLU A 29 39.28 2.79 -4.16
C GLU A 29 38.96 3.74 -3.00
N ILE A 30 39.85 4.69 -2.76
CA ILE A 30 39.68 5.74 -1.75
C ILE A 30 38.49 6.62 -2.12
N GLU A 31 38.34 6.97 -3.40
CA GLU A 31 37.24 7.80 -3.88
C GLU A 31 35.87 7.12 -3.73
N VAL A 32 35.76 5.81 -4.03
CA VAL A 32 34.51 5.04 -3.81
C VAL A 32 34.12 5.04 -2.34
N ARG A 33 35.07 4.75 -1.43
CA ARG A 33 34.81 4.72 0.02
C ARG A 33 34.44 6.09 0.57
N LEU A 34 35.12 7.14 0.10
CA LEU A 34 34.80 8.51 0.50
C LEU A 34 33.41 8.93 -0.01
N ALA A 35 33.05 8.55 -1.24
CA ALA A 35 31.72 8.79 -1.78
C ALA A 35 30.65 8.05 -0.96
N GLU A 36 30.92 6.82 -0.50
CA GLU A 36 30.01 6.10 0.41
C GLU A 36 29.83 6.83 1.75
N VAL A 37 30.89 7.29 2.41
CA VAL A 37 30.77 8.05 3.67
C VAL A 37 29.94 9.32 3.45
N ARG A 38 30.21 10.05 2.37
CA ARG A 38 29.44 11.24 2.02
C ARG A 38 27.97 10.93 1.77
N TRP A 39 27.68 9.80 1.13
CA TRP A 39 26.32 9.33 0.92
C TRP A 39 25.60 9.09 2.26
N TRP A 40 26.27 8.39 3.18
CA TRP A 40 25.76 8.16 4.54
C TRP A 40 25.49 9.47 5.30
N LEU A 41 26.39 10.44 5.19
CA LEU A 41 26.28 11.75 5.83
C LEU A 41 25.23 12.69 5.21
N GLY A 42 24.51 12.27 4.17
CA GLY A 42 23.51 13.13 3.52
C GLY A 42 24.12 14.27 2.70
N ALA A 43 25.34 14.11 2.19
CA ALA A 43 25.94 15.13 1.34
C ALA A 43 25.18 15.24 0.01
N SER A 44 24.83 16.46 -0.40
CA SER A 44 24.29 16.74 -1.73
C SER A 44 25.30 16.40 -2.83
N GLN A 45 24.84 15.95 -4.00
CA GLN A 45 25.64 15.71 -5.23
C GLN A 45 26.56 14.47 -5.26
N VAL A 46 26.42 13.52 -4.33
CA VAL A 46 27.24 12.28 -4.40
C VAL A 46 26.97 11.47 -5.67
N GLY A 47 25.78 11.60 -6.28
CA GLY A 47 25.47 10.85 -7.51
C GLY A 47 26.37 11.15 -8.70
N ARG A 48 26.80 12.41 -8.88
CA ARG A 48 27.77 12.76 -9.93
C ARG A 48 29.13 12.11 -9.69
N GLN A 49 29.50 11.87 -8.42
CA GLN A 49 30.76 11.21 -8.07
C GLN A 49 30.71 9.73 -8.41
N PHE A 50 29.59 9.03 -8.13
CA PHE A 50 29.41 7.64 -8.54
C PHE A 50 29.38 7.48 -10.07
N ASP A 51 28.71 8.39 -10.80
CA ASP A 51 28.71 8.37 -12.27
C ASP A 51 30.13 8.49 -12.85
N ALA A 52 30.97 9.38 -12.29
CA ALA A 52 32.36 9.54 -12.71
C ALA A 52 33.21 8.28 -12.43
N LEU A 53 33.04 7.69 -11.25
CA LEU A 53 33.75 6.47 -10.82
C LEU A 53 33.38 5.25 -11.67
N ALA A 54 32.13 5.16 -12.12
CA ALA A 54 31.65 4.11 -13.01
C ALA A 54 32.25 4.18 -14.43
N GLY A 55 32.75 5.36 -14.84
CA GLY A 55 33.33 5.58 -16.16
C GLY A 55 34.83 5.32 -16.24
N ILE A 56 35.64 5.99 -15.40
CA ILE A 56 37.09 6.11 -15.61
C ILE A 56 37.91 5.13 -14.75
N GLY A 57 37.33 4.54 -13.69
CA GLY A 57 38.09 3.75 -12.71
C GLY A 57 37.56 2.34 -12.42
N ALA A 58 36.45 1.91 -13.03
CA ALA A 58 35.79 0.66 -12.64
C ALA A 58 36.68 -0.58 -12.84
N ALA A 59 37.51 -0.64 -13.89
CA ALA A 59 38.40 -1.77 -14.13
C ALA A 59 39.51 -1.93 -13.06
N ASP A 60 39.85 -0.85 -12.36
CA ASP A 60 40.89 -0.81 -11.33
C ASP A 60 40.33 -0.99 -9.90
N LEU A 61 39.01 -1.16 -9.77
CA LEU A 61 38.34 -1.37 -8.48
C LEU A 61 38.33 -2.85 -8.09
N SER A 62 38.44 -3.08 -6.79
CA SER A 62 38.18 -4.38 -6.18
C SER A 62 36.70 -4.77 -6.30
N VAL A 63 36.44 -6.07 -6.25
CA VAL A 63 35.09 -6.65 -6.32
C VAL A 63 34.12 -6.04 -5.26
N PRO A 64 34.51 -5.84 -3.99
CA PRO A 64 33.64 -5.17 -3.01
C PRO A 64 33.28 -3.73 -3.39
N SER A 65 34.23 -2.96 -3.92
CA SER A 65 34.01 -1.57 -4.33
C SER A 65 33.17 -1.47 -5.58
N LEU A 66 33.30 -2.42 -6.52
CA LEU A 66 32.38 -2.56 -7.65
C LEU A 66 30.95 -2.88 -7.19
N ALA A 67 30.78 -3.85 -6.28
CA ALA A 67 29.47 -4.21 -5.75
C ALA A 67 28.80 -3.02 -5.03
N LEU A 68 29.56 -2.27 -4.24
CA LEU A 68 29.11 -1.05 -3.58
C LEU A 68 28.70 0.03 -4.59
N LEU A 69 29.55 0.31 -5.58
CA LEU A 69 29.28 1.29 -6.63
C LEU A 69 28.00 0.96 -7.39
N ALA A 70 27.80 -0.32 -7.77
CA ALA A 70 26.59 -0.78 -8.42
C ALA A 70 25.32 -0.53 -7.56
N ARG A 71 25.38 -0.83 -6.26
CA ARG A 71 24.25 -0.59 -5.32
C ARG A 71 23.86 0.89 -5.28
N ARG A 72 24.84 1.78 -5.25
CA ARG A 72 24.62 3.24 -5.17
C ARG A 72 24.09 3.81 -6.50
N LEU A 73 24.62 3.36 -7.63
CA LEU A 73 24.11 3.73 -8.96
C LEU A 73 22.64 3.30 -9.13
N ALA A 74 22.31 2.06 -8.74
CA ALA A 74 20.93 1.58 -8.78
C ALA A 74 20.01 2.41 -7.87
N TRP A 75 20.45 2.72 -6.64
CA TRP A 75 19.69 3.56 -5.71
C TRP A 75 19.31 4.93 -6.29
N GLN A 76 20.20 5.53 -7.10
CA GLN A 76 20.08 6.91 -7.60
C GLN A 76 19.51 7.03 -9.02
N GLY A 77 18.95 5.95 -9.58
CA GLY A 77 18.34 6.07 -10.90
C GLY A 77 19.27 5.81 -12.08
N ARG A 78 20.41 5.12 -11.88
CA ARG A 78 21.43 4.85 -12.91
C ARG A 78 21.55 3.35 -13.23
N PRO A 79 20.49 2.72 -13.78
CA PRO A 79 20.44 1.28 -13.93
C PRO A 79 21.46 0.72 -14.93
N ASP A 80 21.72 1.42 -16.04
CA ASP A 80 22.71 0.96 -17.03
C ASP A 80 24.13 0.98 -16.46
N GLY A 81 24.46 2.00 -15.66
CA GLY A 81 25.73 2.07 -14.95
C GLY A 81 25.86 0.94 -13.94
N ALA A 82 24.82 0.69 -13.15
CA ALA A 82 24.78 -0.40 -12.20
C ALA A 82 24.96 -1.78 -12.87
N ALA A 83 24.25 -2.03 -13.98
CA ALA A 83 24.35 -3.27 -14.74
C ALA A 83 25.78 -3.51 -15.25
N ARG A 84 26.39 -2.50 -15.89
CA ARG A 84 27.76 -2.59 -16.39
C ARG A 84 28.78 -2.89 -15.29
N VAL A 85 28.66 -2.19 -14.14
CA VAL A 85 29.56 -2.38 -13.00
C VAL A 85 29.40 -3.77 -12.39
N LEU A 86 28.17 -4.31 -12.33
CA LEU A 86 27.92 -5.67 -11.85
C LEU A 86 28.51 -6.74 -12.77
N ASP A 87 28.40 -6.54 -14.09
CA ASP A 87 28.95 -7.48 -15.07
C ASP A 87 30.48 -7.51 -14.99
N LEU A 88 31.12 -6.35 -14.81
CA LEU A 88 32.55 -6.26 -14.54
C LEU A 88 32.95 -6.96 -13.23
N ALA A 89 32.20 -6.76 -12.14
CA ALA A 89 32.44 -7.42 -10.87
C ALA A 89 32.41 -8.96 -10.97
N GLU A 90 31.60 -9.48 -11.91
CA GLU A 90 31.52 -10.90 -12.21
C GLU A 90 32.67 -11.41 -13.08
N GLU A 91 33.41 -10.57 -13.79
CA GLU A 91 34.58 -11.01 -14.56
C GLU A 91 35.83 -11.16 -13.67
N VAL A 92 35.93 -10.38 -12.59
CA VAL A 92 37.15 -10.21 -11.79
C VAL A 92 37.37 -11.31 -10.71
N GLY A 93 36.39 -12.14 -10.35
CA GLY A 93 36.63 -13.24 -9.39
C GLY A 93 35.48 -14.25 -9.15
N PRO A 94 35.76 -15.46 -8.63
CA PRO A 94 34.77 -16.55 -8.49
C PRO A 94 34.01 -16.60 -7.14
N ASP A 95 34.45 -15.91 -6.08
CA ASP A 95 33.80 -15.92 -4.76
C ASP A 95 32.94 -14.65 -4.56
N ARG A 96 31.61 -14.77 -4.66
CA ARG A 96 30.70 -13.66 -5.01
C ARG A 96 29.54 -13.45 -4.04
N VAL A 97 29.77 -13.03 -2.80
CA VAL A 97 28.65 -12.57 -1.95
C VAL A 97 28.22 -11.16 -2.33
N GLU A 98 29.17 -10.24 -2.31
CA GLU A 98 28.90 -8.80 -2.42
C GLU A 98 28.29 -8.46 -3.78
N PRO A 99 28.80 -8.97 -4.93
CA PRO A 99 28.15 -8.78 -6.23
C PRO A 99 26.78 -9.46 -6.32
N ALA A 100 26.58 -10.61 -5.67
CA ALA A 100 25.29 -11.28 -5.69
C ALA A 100 24.22 -10.46 -4.94
N ILE A 101 24.55 -9.90 -3.78
CA ILE A 101 23.66 -8.98 -3.03
C ILE A 101 23.38 -7.73 -3.87
N ALA A 102 24.44 -7.14 -4.43
CA ALA A 102 24.31 -5.96 -5.28
C ALA A 102 23.40 -6.22 -6.49
N ARG A 103 23.49 -7.41 -7.10
CA ARG A 103 22.61 -7.84 -8.19
C ARG A 103 21.18 -8.07 -7.73
N VAL A 104 20.95 -8.74 -6.60
CA VAL A 104 19.61 -8.90 -6.00
C VAL A 104 18.96 -7.53 -5.79
N TRP A 105 19.69 -6.60 -5.19
CA TRP A 105 19.21 -5.24 -4.93
C TRP A 105 18.93 -4.46 -6.22
N ALA A 106 19.88 -4.43 -7.15
CA ALA A 106 19.74 -3.69 -8.40
C ALA A 106 18.65 -4.27 -9.31
N HIS A 107 18.50 -5.59 -9.35
CA HIS A 107 17.39 -6.25 -10.05
C HIS A 107 16.03 -5.95 -9.41
N HIS A 108 15.95 -5.94 -8.08
CA HIS A 108 14.71 -5.53 -7.39
C HIS A 108 14.27 -4.10 -7.77
N LEU A 109 15.22 -3.16 -7.86
CA LEU A 109 14.91 -1.80 -8.30
C LEU A 109 14.59 -1.74 -9.80
N TYR A 110 15.32 -2.49 -10.64
CA TYR A 110 15.26 -2.42 -12.11
C TYR A 110 15.14 -3.81 -12.76
N PRO A 111 13.99 -4.48 -12.61
CA PRO A 111 13.82 -5.86 -13.05
C PRO A 111 13.93 -6.05 -14.57
N GLY A 112 13.64 -5.00 -15.36
CA GLY A 112 13.77 -5.01 -16.81
C GLY A 112 15.13 -4.58 -17.37
N VAL A 113 16.06 -4.10 -16.53
CA VAL A 113 17.39 -3.62 -16.99
C VAL A 113 18.51 -4.48 -16.42
N VAL A 114 18.44 -4.77 -15.11
CA VAL A 114 19.46 -5.58 -14.44
C VAL A 114 19.01 -7.03 -14.46
N ALA A 115 19.85 -7.93 -14.97
CA ALA A 115 19.54 -9.35 -15.04
C ALA A 115 19.27 -9.94 -13.64
N ALA A 116 18.29 -10.86 -13.58
CA ALA A 116 17.95 -11.57 -12.36
C ALA A 116 19.17 -12.28 -11.76
N PRO A 117 19.24 -12.42 -10.42
CA PRO A 117 20.31 -13.18 -9.79
C PRO A 117 20.30 -14.62 -10.34
N ARG A 118 21.45 -15.11 -10.80
CA ARG A 118 21.58 -16.51 -11.22
C ARG A 118 21.32 -17.40 -10.01
N GLY A 119 20.43 -18.39 -10.15
CA GLY A 119 20.15 -19.34 -9.09
C GLY A 119 21.43 -19.98 -8.58
N THR A 120 21.53 -20.20 -7.27
CA THR A 120 22.60 -20.96 -6.62
C THR A 120 22.47 -22.43 -7.02
N GLY A 121 22.76 -22.75 -8.29
CA GLY A 121 22.77 -24.11 -8.79
C GLY A 121 23.80 -24.93 -8.02
N ALA A 122 23.41 -26.17 -7.69
CA ALA A 122 24.29 -27.11 -7.02
C ALA A 122 25.58 -27.30 -7.84
N GLY A 123 26.73 -27.02 -7.22
CA GLY A 123 28.05 -27.16 -7.85
C GLY A 123 28.83 -25.88 -8.17
N SER A 124 28.36 -24.69 -7.77
CA SER A 124 29.19 -23.47 -7.78
C SER A 124 29.83 -23.20 -6.40
N GLY A 125 31.01 -22.56 -6.34
CA GLY A 125 31.67 -22.15 -5.08
C GLY A 125 30.78 -21.34 -4.11
N CYS A 126 29.63 -20.89 -4.59
CA CYS A 126 28.55 -20.22 -3.85
C CYS A 126 27.95 -21.05 -2.70
N GLU A 127 27.98 -22.40 -2.74
CA GLU A 127 27.40 -23.24 -1.66
C GLU A 127 28.04 -23.02 -0.29
N ARG A 128 29.38 -22.93 -0.23
CA ARG A 128 30.13 -22.66 1.01
C ARG A 128 29.87 -21.27 1.57
N VAL A 129 29.55 -20.35 0.67
CA VAL A 129 29.38 -18.94 0.93
C VAL A 129 27.96 -18.64 1.43
N VAL A 130 26.93 -19.21 0.78
CA VAL A 130 25.54 -19.21 1.26
C VAL A 130 25.44 -19.90 2.62
N ALA A 131 26.22 -20.95 2.87
CA ALA A 131 26.31 -21.59 4.19
C ALA A 131 26.86 -20.66 5.30
N SER A 132 27.67 -19.66 4.94
CA SER A 132 28.19 -18.66 5.88
C SER A 132 27.33 -17.40 6.02
N ARG A 133 26.50 -17.09 5.02
CA ARG A 133 25.54 -15.96 5.01
C ARG A 133 24.17 -16.41 4.48
N PRO A 134 23.36 -17.10 5.31
CA PRO A 134 22.10 -17.72 4.88
C PRO A 134 21.07 -16.74 4.28
N TRP A 135 21.14 -15.47 4.68
CA TRP A 135 20.24 -14.41 4.25
C TRP A 135 20.42 -14.01 2.78
N VAL A 136 21.59 -14.25 2.17
CA VAL A 136 21.81 -13.99 0.74
C VAL A 136 20.95 -14.92 -0.11
N GLY A 137 20.88 -16.19 0.29
CA GLY A 137 19.98 -17.17 -0.32
C GLY A 137 18.52 -16.75 -0.15
N ALA A 138 18.12 -16.33 1.05
CA ALA A 138 16.76 -15.86 1.31
C ALA A 138 16.39 -14.62 0.48
N ALA A 139 17.31 -13.69 0.25
CA ALA A 139 17.07 -12.50 -0.56
C ALA A 139 16.94 -12.83 -2.06
N ALA A 140 17.78 -13.72 -2.60
CA ALA A 140 17.67 -14.19 -3.98
C ALA A 140 16.39 -15.02 -4.21
N GLU A 141 16.05 -15.88 -3.23
CA GLU A 141 14.81 -16.65 -3.23
C GLU A 141 13.59 -15.73 -3.17
N LEU A 142 13.63 -14.68 -2.35
CA LEU A 142 12.57 -13.68 -2.27
C LEU A 142 12.30 -12.98 -3.61
N VAL A 143 13.36 -12.54 -4.29
CA VAL A 143 13.25 -11.94 -5.63
C VAL A 143 12.66 -12.93 -6.65
N SER A 144 13.12 -14.19 -6.63
CA SER A 144 12.57 -15.24 -7.49
C SER A 144 11.09 -15.53 -7.17
N ALA A 145 10.74 -15.57 -5.88
CA ALA A 145 9.39 -15.82 -5.39
C ALA A 145 8.41 -14.71 -5.81
N LEU A 146 8.87 -13.46 -5.88
CA LEU A 146 8.09 -12.33 -6.43
C LEU A 146 7.81 -12.50 -7.93
N GLY A 147 8.73 -13.05 -8.72
CA GLY A 147 8.50 -13.35 -10.14
C GLY A 147 7.59 -14.56 -10.37
N THR A 148 7.63 -15.56 -9.48
CA THR A 148 6.81 -16.77 -9.61
C THR A 148 5.42 -16.67 -8.96
N GLY A 149 5.16 -15.63 -8.16
CA GLY A 149 3.87 -15.43 -7.47
C GLY A 149 3.66 -16.32 -6.23
N SER A 150 4.72 -16.90 -5.67
CA SER A 150 4.61 -17.79 -4.50
C SER A 150 4.43 -17.01 -3.18
N VAL A 151 3.19 -16.63 -2.86
CA VAL A 151 2.87 -15.78 -1.69
C VAL A 151 3.44 -16.33 -0.38
N GLY A 152 3.29 -17.63 -0.11
CA GLY A 152 3.78 -18.23 1.14
C GLY A 152 5.30 -18.14 1.31
N LEU A 153 6.04 -18.35 0.21
CA LEU A 153 7.50 -18.24 0.21
C LEU A 153 7.96 -16.80 0.36
N VAL A 154 7.31 -15.87 -0.37
CA VAL A 154 7.58 -14.43 -0.28
C VAL A 154 7.44 -13.95 1.17
N VAL A 155 6.34 -14.30 1.84
CA VAL A 155 6.09 -13.91 3.23
C VAL A 155 7.15 -14.50 4.17
N ALA A 156 7.44 -15.79 4.07
CA ALA A 156 8.41 -16.46 4.94
C ALA A 156 9.82 -15.85 4.82
N CYS A 157 10.33 -15.69 3.59
CA CYS A 157 11.65 -15.11 3.34
C CYS A 157 11.72 -13.63 3.79
N ALA A 158 10.67 -12.85 3.51
CA ALA A 158 10.64 -11.44 3.90
C ALA A 158 10.58 -11.25 5.43
N GLN A 159 9.77 -12.03 6.14
CA GLN A 159 9.72 -12.00 7.60
C GLN A 159 11.06 -12.39 8.21
N GLN A 160 11.70 -13.44 7.68
CA GLN A 160 13.03 -13.84 8.12
C GLN A 160 14.06 -12.71 7.97
N LEU A 161 14.06 -12.01 6.83
CA LEU A 161 14.96 -10.88 6.61
C LEU A 161 14.68 -9.72 7.58
N VAL A 162 13.41 -9.41 7.87
CA VAL A 162 13.05 -8.37 8.84
C VAL A 162 13.57 -8.71 10.24
N GLU A 163 13.37 -9.95 10.71
CA GLU A 163 13.87 -10.39 12.02
C GLU A 163 15.40 -10.32 12.10
N GLN A 164 16.08 -10.67 11.02
CA GLN A 164 17.54 -10.60 10.95
C GLN A 164 18.06 -9.15 10.96
N VAL A 165 17.36 -8.21 10.32
CA VAL A 165 17.66 -6.77 10.40
C VAL A 165 17.46 -6.25 11.83
N ILE A 166 16.38 -6.64 12.51
CA ILE A 166 16.14 -6.29 13.92
C ILE A 166 17.27 -6.81 14.80
N ALA A 167 17.75 -8.03 14.54
CA ALA A 167 18.90 -8.64 15.20
C ALA A 167 20.27 -8.06 14.77
N ARG A 168 20.29 -7.04 13.88
CA ARG A 168 21.50 -6.39 13.33
C ARG A 168 22.48 -7.36 12.64
N SER A 169 21.95 -8.37 11.96
CA SER A 169 22.74 -9.45 11.35
C SER A 169 22.78 -9.41 9.82
N VAL A 170 22.16 -8.41 9.17
CA VAL A 170 21.99 -8.30 7.71
C VAL A 170 22.15 -6.86 7.24
N ASP A 171 22.53 -6.70 5.97
CA ASP A 171 22.58 -5.42 5.26
C ASP A 171 21.23 -4.69 5.28
N LEU A 172 21.25 -3.40 5.65
CA LEU A 172 20.05 -2.57 5.77
C LEU A 172 19.29 -2.35 4.44
N GLU A 173 19.93 -2.57 3.30
CA GLU A 173 19.26 -2.47 1.99
C GLU A 173 18.27 -3.60 1.75
N LEU A 174 18.53 -4.78 2.32
CA LEU A 174 17.60 -5.90 2.26
C LEU A 174 16.32 -5.64 3.08
N LEU A 175 16.32 -4.67 3.99
CA LEU A 175 15.10 -4.21 4.67
C LEU A 175 14.10 -3.64 3.66
N HIS A 176 14.54 -2.88 2.66
CA HIS A 176 13.63 -2.33 1.65
C HIS A 176 12.99 -3.43 0.81
N LEU A 177 13.78 -4.42 0.39
CA LEU A 177 13.28 -5.57 -0.36
C LEU A 177 12.26 -6.37 0.47
N ALA A 178 12.60 -6.67 1.73
CA ALA A 178 11.73 -7.43 2.62
C ALA A 178 10.40 -6.70 2.88
N LEU A 179 10.45 -5.41 3.23
CA LEU A 179 9.24 -4.62 3.45
C LEU A 179 8.41 -4.49 2.16
N PHE A 180 9.04 -4.25 1.02
CA PHE A 180 8.35 -4.19 -0.27
C PHE A 180 7.62 -5.50 -0.58
N ALA A 181 8.26 -6.64 -0.35
CA ALA A 181 7.68 -7.95 -0.58
C ALA A 181 6.47 -8.23 0.32
N LEU A 182 6.53 -7.85 1.60
CA LEU A 182 5.38 -7.94 2.50
C LEU A 182 4.21 -7.08 2.02
N LEU A 183 4.49 -5.84 1.56
CA LEU A 183 3.47 -4.98 0.96
C LEU A 183 2.83 -5.62 -0.28
N ALA A 184 3.63 -6.21 -1.16
CA ALA A 184 3.16 -6.82 -2.41
C ALA A 184 2.19 -7.98 -2.19
N THR A 185 2.30 -8.68 -1.05
CA THR A 185 1.44 -9.81 -0.69
C THR A 185 0.22 -9.42 0.14
N GLU A 186 0.16 -8.18 0.65
CA GLU A 186 -0.83 -7.73 1.65
C GLU A 186 -0.89 -8.59 2.91
N LYS A 187 0.13 -9.43 3.14
CA LYS A 187 0.24 -10.27 4.34
C LYS A 187 1.23 -9.59 5.27
N PHE A 188 0.69 -8.67 6.06
CA PHE A 188 1.39 -8.12 7.20
C PHE A 188 1.33 -9.11 8.36
N ASP A 189 2.34 -9.06 9.23
CA ASP A 189 2.43 -9.86 10.45
C ASP A 189 1.06 -9.88 11.17
N PRO A 190 0.48 -11.04 11.49
CA PRO A 190 -0.84 -11.14 12.14
C PRO A 190 -0.93 -10.40 13.47
N ASP A 191 0.19 -10.04 14.08
CA ASP A 191 0.25 -9.30 15.34
C ASP A 191 0.52 -7.78 15.17
N GLU A 192 0.65 -7.24 13.94
CA GLU A 192 1.00 -5.83 13.64
C GLU A 192 2.28 -5.31 14.33
N GLN A 193 3.06 -6.20 14.95
CA GLN A 193 4.19 -5.82 15.79
C GLN A 193 5.47 -5.55 15.01
N ALA A 194 5.63 -6.09 13.79
CA ALA A 194 6.86 -5.92 13.01
C ALA A 194 7.21 -4.43 12.78
N PHE A 195 6.23 -3.60 12.39
CA PHE A 195 6.47 -2.16 12.22
C PHE A 195 6.75 -1.45 13.53
N ALA A 196 6.04 -1.78 14.61
CA ALA A 196 6.28 -1.20 15.93
C ALA A 196 7.68 -1.58 16.46
N ARG A 197 8.11 -2.82 16.25
CA ARG A 197 9.45 -3.31 16.59
C ARG A 197 10.50 -2.59 15.77
N LEU A 198 10.33 -2.47 14.44
CA LEU A 198 11.23 -1.73 13.57
C LEU A 198 11.29 -0.24 13.91
N ALA A 199 10.18 0.38 14.34
CA ALA A 199 10.17 1.77 14.79
C ALA A 199 11.00 1.99 16.07
N GLY A 200 11.15 0.95 16.89
CA GLY A 200 12.04 0.96 18.06
C GLY A 200 13.53 0.75 17.74
N VAL A 201 13.87 0.35 16.51
CA VAL A 201 15.26 0.17 16.08
C VAL A 201 15.84 1.53 15.66
N GLU A 202 16.98 1.91 16.22
CA GLU A 202 17.75 3.06 15.72
C GLU A 202 18.30 2.73 14.33
N LEU A 203 17.68 3.32 13.30
CA LEU A 203 18.10 3.23 11.90
C LEU A 203 18.60 4.58 11.39
N PRO A 204 19.61 4.60 10.50
CA PRO A 204 19.99 5.82 9.81
C PRO A 204 18.85 6.41 8.99
N ALA A 205 18.87 7.73 8.80
CA ALA A 205 17.77 8.48 8.17
C ALA A 205 17.29 7.86 6.84
N ARG A 206 18.24 7.54 5.94
CA ARG A 206 17.94 6.93 4.62
C ARG A 206 17.24 5.58 4.73
N PHE A 207 17.48 4.78 5.76
CA PHE A 207 16.85 3.46 5.95
C PHE A 207 15.57 3.53 6.76
N ARG A 208 15.43 4.55 7.61
CA ARG A 208 14.16 4.88 8.25
C ARG A 208 13.08 5.25 7.21
N THR A 209 13.47 5.77 6.05
CA THR A 209 12.54 6.00 4.93
C THR A 209 11.83 4.71 4.50
N ALA A 210 12.50 3.55 4.49
CA ALA A 210 11.92 2.26 4.14
C ALA A 210 10.75 1.91 5.07
N VAL A 211 11.00 2.01 6.38
CA VAL A 211 10.05 1.67 7.44
C VAL A 211 8.85 2.61 7.38
N LEU A 212 9.10 3.92 7.28
CA LEU A 212 8.03 4.92 7.20
C LEU A 212 7.21 4.80 5.91
N SER A 213 7.85 4.52 4.77
CA SER A 213 7.16 4.32 3.49
C SER A 213 6.28 3.07 3.52
N ALA A 214 6.77 1.98 4.11
CA ALA A 214 6.02 0.74 4.26
C ALA A 214 4.89 0.88 5.29
N ALA A 215 5.12 1.58 6.40
CA ALA A 215 4.06 1.92 7.36
C ALA A 215 2.96 2.77 6.70
N ALA A 216 3.34 3.75 5.88
CA ALA A 216 2.40 4.58 5.14
C ALA A 216 1.56 3.74 4.14
N ALA A 217 2.21 2.83 3.41
CA ALA A 217 1.52 1.93 2.49
C ALA A 217 0.56 0.99 3.23
N HIS A 218 0.96 0.48 4.39
CA HIS A 218 0.09 -0.32 5.25
C HIS A 218 -1.10 0.48 5.77
N ALA A 219 -0.87 1.70 6.28
CA ALA A 219 -1.93 2.60 6.73
C ALA A 219 -2.94 2.88 5.60
N LEU A 220 -2.47 3.12 4.37
CA LEU A 220 -3.32 3.26 3.20
C LEU A 220 -4.14 1.99 2.93
N SER A 221 -3.53 0.81 3.03
CA SER A 221 -4.22 -0.49 2.83
C SER A 221 -5.31 -0.77 3.88
N CYS A 222 -5.16 -0.22 5.09
CA CYS A 222 -6.17 -0.30 6.15
C CYS A 222 -7.23 0.81 6.03
N GLY A 223 -7.12 1.70 5.05
CA GLY A 223 -7.97 2.89 4.90
C GLY A 223 -7.70 3.99 5.93
N ASP A 224 -6.52 4.05 6.57
CA ASP A 224 -6.09 5.20 7.37
C ASP A 224 -5.35 6.21 6.49
N LEU A 225 -6.13 7.10 5.86
CA LEU A 225 -5.58 8.11 4.96
C LEU A 225 -4.72 9.15 5.68
N ARG A 226 -5.02 9.47 6.94
CA ARG A 226 -4.27 10.49 7.70
C ARG A 226 -2.91 9.95 8.11
N GLY A 227 -2.87 8.72 8.65
CA GLY A 227 -1.63 8.02 8.96
C GLY A 227 -0.75 7.87 7.72
N ALA A 228 -1.34 7.44 6.60
CA ALA A 228 -0.62 7.30 5.32
C ALA A 228 0.05 8.61 4.87
N VAL A 229 -0.69 9.74 4.86
CA VAL A 229 -0.13 11.04 4.48
C VAL A 229 0.97 11.50 5.44
N ALA A 230 0.75 11.35 6.75
CA ALA A 230 1.70 11.79 7.77
C ALA A 230 3.02 11.01 7.69
N GLN A 231 2.94 9.68 7.64
CA GLN A 231 4.11 8.80 7.58
C GLN A 231 4.87 8.95 6.25
N ALA A 232 4.16 9.09 5.13
CA ALA A 232 4.81 9.35 3.85
C ALA A 232 5.49 10.72 3.82
N ALA A 233 4.88 11.75 4.43
CA ALA A 233 5.51 13.07 4.56
C ALA A 233 6.77 13.03 5.44
N GLU A 234 6.74 12.28 6.55
CA GLU A 234 7.92 12.06 7.40
C GLU A 234 9.02 11.33 6.64
N ALA A 235 8.68 10.29 5.86
CA ALA A 235 9.66 9.58 5.02
C ALA A 235 10.33 10.52 4.00
N LEU A 236 9.54 11.35 3.31
CA LEU A 236 10.06 12.27 2.30
C LEU A 236 10.88 13.42 2.91
N ALA A 237 10.63 13.81 4.15
CA ALA A 237 11.44 14.81 4.84
C ALA A 237 12.86 14.33 5.18
N LEU A 238 13.12 13.01 5.12
CA LEU A 238 14.45 12.42 5.32
C LEU A 238 15.23 12.25 4.00
N VAL A 239 14.68 12.69 2.88
CA VAL A 239 15.29 12.58 1.54
C VAL A 239 15.57 13.99 1.02
N ASP A 240 16.84 14.31 0.74
CA ASP A 240 17.25 15.63 0.26
C ASP A 240 16.69 15.95 -1.13
N ASP A 241 16.76 14.99 -2.05
CA ASP A 241 16.20 15.04 -3.39
C ASP A 241 15.55 13.69 -3.73
N GLU A 242 14.26 13.72 -4.09
CA GLU A 242 13.52 12.53 -4.50
C GLU A 242 14.12 11.88 -5.75
N ALA A 243 14.77 12.64 -6.62
CA ALA A 243 15.45 12.12 -7.80
C ALA A 243 16.68 11.27 -7.45
N ASP A 244 17.26 11.45 -6.26
CA ASP A 244 18.44 10.73 -5.78
C ASP A 244 18.09 9.47 -4.96
N SER A 245 16.79 9.10 -4.89
CA SER A 245 16.32 7.94 -4.13
C SER A 245 15.15 7.23 -4.79
N VAL A 246 15.44 6.19 -5.57
CA VAL A 246 14.41 5.34 -6.19
C VAL A 246 13.42 4.78 -5.16
N PRO A 247 13.84 4.24 -3.99
CA PRO A 247 12.90 3.68 -3.02
C PRO A 247 11.94 4.71 -2.41
N ALA A 248 12.30 6.01 -2.40
CA ALA A 248 11.42 7.08 -1.94
C ALA A 248 10.14 7.22 -2.79
N GLY A 249 10.16 6.68 -4.02
CA GLY A 249 8.98 6.58 -4.88
C GLY A 249 7.80 5.86 -4.23
N LEU A 250 8.03 4.94 -3.28
CA LEU A 250 6.96 4.31 -2.50
C LEU A 250 6.17 5.35 -1.69
N ALA A 251 6.85 6.17 -0.89
CA ALA A 251 6.21 7.23 -0.10
C ALA A 251 5.51 8.26 -0.98
N VAL A 252 6.12 8.63 -2.12
CA VAL A 252 5.48 9.53 -3.10
C VAL A 252 4.17 8.94 -3.59
N GLY A 253 4.18 7.71 -4.11
CA GLY A 253 2.99 7.06 -4.66
C GLY A 253 1.88 6.92 -3.63
N VAL A 254 2.21 6.44 -2.43
CA VAL A 254 1.26 6.30 -1.30
C VAL A 254 0.66 7.65 -0.91
N ARG A 255 1.47 8.69 -0.79
CA ARG A 255 0.99 10.04 -0.44
C ARG A 255 0.02 10.56 -1.48
N LEU A 256 0.32 10.40 -2.77
CA LEU A 256 -0.56 10.88 -3.85
C LEU A 256 -1.88 10.11 -3.88
N LEU A 257 -1.86 8.79 -3.67
CA LEU A 257 -3.08 7.98 -3.53
C LEU A 257 -3.91 8.47 -2.34
N ALA A 258 -3.31 8.61 -1.16
CA ALA A 258 -4.02 9.02 0.05
C ALA A 258 -4.58 10.45 -0.05
N LEU A 259 -3.84 11.40 -0.63
CA LEU A 259 -4.31 12.76 -0.88
C LEU A 259 -5.47 12.79 -1.88
N THR A 260 -5.43 11.95 -2.91
CA THR A 260 -6.54 11.81 -3.88
C THR A 260 -7.79 11.29 -3.18
N GLU A 261 -7.68 10.25 -2.35
CA GLU A 261 -8.80 9.71 -1.58
C GLU A 261 -9.36 10.71 -0.53
N GLN A 262 -8.50 11.59 0.00
CA GLN A 262 -8.93 12.71 0.87
C GLN A 262 -9.64 13.84 0.11
N GLY A 263 -9.69 13.81 -1.22
CA GLY A 263 -10.24 14.89 -2.04
C GLY A 263 -9.31 16.10 -2.20
N ARG A 264 -8.03 16.00 -1.82
CA ARG A 264 -7.04 17.10 -1.87
C ARG A 264 -6.41 17.21 -3.26
N HIS A 265 -7.24 17.28 -4.30
CA HIS A 265 -6.83 17.20 -5.70
C HIS A 265 -5.89 18.34 -6.14
N GLU A 266 -6.01 19.53 -5.55
CA GLU A 266 -5.12 20.65 -5.87
C GLU A 266 -3.67 20.40 -5.44
N GLU A 267 -3.46 19.75 -4.29
CA GLU A 267 -2.12 19.43 -3.80
C GLU A 267 -1.47 18.37 -4.67
N VAL A 268 -2.24 17.35 -5.06
CA VAL A 268 -1.80 16.31 -6.00
C VAL A 268 -1.45 16.95 -7.35
N GLY A 269 -2.33 17.81 -7.89
CA GLY A 269 -2.09 18.52 -9.15
C GLY A 269 -0.81 19.34 -9.13
N ARG A 270 -0.56 20.12 -8.06
CA ARG A 270 0.68 20.89 -7.89
C ARG A 270 1.93 20.01 -7.88
N TYR A 271 1.86 18.84 -7.26
CA TYR A 271 2.97 17.90 -7.22
C TYR A 271 3.23 17.27 -8.60
N LEU A 272 2.16 16.90 -9.32
CA LEU A 272 2.24 16.27 -10.65
C LEU A 272 2.80 17.19 -11.75
N LEU A 273 2.87 18.50 -11.52
CA LEU A 273 3.55 19.44 -12.43
C LEU A 273 5.07 19.27 -12.45
N ARG A 274 5.65 18.61 -11.45
CA ARG A 274 7.09 18.32 -11.41
C ARG A 274 7.41 17.20 -12.41
N PRO A 275 8.51 17.31 -13.18
CA PRO A 275 8.93 16.23 -14.06
C PRO A 275 9.17 14.95 -13.26
N LEU A 276 8.87 13.81 -13.88
CA LEU A 276 9.25 12.52 -13.33
C LEU A 276 10.79 12.40 -13.32
N PRO A 277 11.40 11.89 -12.24
CA PRO A 277 12.82 11.57 -12.25
C PRO A 277 13.16 10.61 -13.39
N GLU A 278 14.38 10.74 -13.91
CA GLU A 278 14.88 9.88 -14.98
C GLU A 278 14.81 8.40 -14.57
N ASN A 279 14.46 7.53 -15.52
CA ASN A 279 14.34 6.07 -15.32
C ASN A 279 13.35 5.62 -14.25
N CYS A 280 12.55 6.52 -13.63
CA CYS A 280 11.67 6.10 -12.52
C CYS A 280 10.62 5.06 -12.96
N THR A 281 10.10 5.17 -14.19
CA THR A 281 9.11 4.24 -14.75
C THR A 281 9.70 2.86 -15.10
N LEU A 282 11.02 2.70 -15.02
CA LEU A 282 11.68 1.40 -15.14
C LEU A 282 11.71 0.63 -13.81
N THR A 283 11.03 1.14 -12.78
CA THR A 283 11.02 0.59 -11.42
C THR A 283 9.60 0.37 -10.91
N PRO A 284 9.32 -0.65 -10.09
CA PRO A 284 8.02 -0.81 -9.43
C PRO A 284 7.62 0.41 -8.59
N TYR A 285 8.59 1.12 -8.02
CA TYR A 285 8.39 2.33 -7.22
C TYR A 285 7.84 3.49 -8.07
N GLY A 286 8.39 3.71 -9.26
CA GLY A 286 7.88 4.73 -10.17
C GLY A 286 6.57 4.33 -10.85
N LEU A 287 6.31 3.03 -11.04
CA LEU A 287 4.99 2.55 -11.46
C LEU A 287 3.92 2.85 -10.41
N LEU A 288 4.23 2.82 -9.11
CA LEU A 288 3.28 3.23 -8.07
C LEU A 288 2.93 4.72 -8.18
N ARG A 289 3.91 5.57 -8.51
CA ARG A 289 3.67 6.98 -8.79
C ARG A 289 2.81 7.17 -10.05
N LEU A 290 3.06 6.38 -11.10
CA LEU A 290 2.27 6.40 -12.34
C LEU A 290 0.82 5.97 -12.07
N ARG A 291 0.63 4.89 -11.31
CA ARG A 291 -0.68 4.45 -10.81
C ARG A 291 -1.39 5.55 -10.02
N ALA A 292 -0.68 6.22 -9.10
CA ALA A 292 -1.26 7.30 -8.31
C ALA A 292 -1.73 8.48 -9.18
N ARG A 293 -0.97 8.82 -10.23
CA ARG A 293 -1.40 9.80 -11.25
C ARG A 293 -2.65 9.32 -11.98
N GLY A 294 -2.69 8.07 -12.41
CA GLY A 294 -3.87 7.48 -13.05
C GLY A 294 -5.11 7.53 -12.16
N ARG A 295 -4.98 7.23 -10.85
CA ARG A 295 -6.08 7.36 -9.87
C ARG A 295 -6.55 8.79 -9.70
N HIS A 296 -5.63 9.76 -9.69
CA HIS A 296 -5.98 11.18 -9.66
C HIS A 296 -6.69 11.63 -10.93
N HIS A 297 -6.23 11.20 -12.10
CA HIS A 297 -6.92 11.43 -13.38
C HIS A 297 -8.34 10.86 -13.36
N LEU A 298 -8.53 9.63 -12.87
CA LEU A 298 -9.86 9.01 -12.75
C LEU A 298 -10.76 9.82 -11.82
N ALA A 299 -10.27 10.16 -10.61
CA ALA A 299 -11.02 10.95 -9.63
C ALA A 299 -11.37 12.38 -10.10
N THR A 300 -10.68 12.90 -11.10
CA THR A 300 -10.93 14.24 -11.67
C THR A 300 -11.61 14.20 -13.05
N GLY A 301 -12.08 13.02 -13.49
CA GLY A 301 -12.81 12.84 -14.74
C GLY A 301 -11.94 12.76 -16.01
N ALA A 302 -10.62 12.75 -15.88
CA ALA A 302 -9.68 12.54 -16.99
C ALA A 302 -9.50 11.04 -17.32
N VAL A 303 -10.61 10.31 -17.51
CA VAL A 303 -10.66 8.84 -17.57
C VAL A 303 -9.73 8.24 -18.63
N ARG A 304 -9.64 8.84 -19.82
CA ARG A 304 -8.74 8.34 -20.88
C ARG A 304 -7.25 8.45 -20.51
N ALA A 305 -6.87 9.48 -19.76
CA ALA A 305 -5.50 9.61 -19.27
C ALA A 305 -5.21 8.59 -18.16
N ALA A 306 -6.20 8.30 -17.31
CA ALA A 306 -6.11 7.23 -16.31
C ALA A 306 -5.86 5.86 -16.97
N ILE A 307 -6.64 5.51 -18.00
CA ILE A 307 -6.47 4.26 -18.77
C ILE A 307 -5.06 4.15 -19.36
N ALA A 308 -4.52 5.24 -19.91
CA ALA A 308 -3.17 5.24 -20.47
C ALA A 308 -2.11 4.95 -19.39
N ASP A 309 -2.24 5.55 -18.20
CA ASP A 309 -1.35 5.30 -17.07
C ASP A 309 -1.44 3.85 -16.57
N PHE A 310 -2.64 3.29 -16.43
CA PHE A 310 -2.82 1.91 -15.97
C PHE A 310 -2.31 0.88 -16.99
N ARG A 311 -2.54 1.10 -18.29
CA ARG A 311 -1.98 0.25 -19.35
C ARG A 311 -0.46 0.31 -19.40
N ALA A 312 0.14 1.48 -19.16
CA ALA A 312 1.60 1.62 -19.08
C ALA A 312 2.18 0.83 -17.89
N CYS A 313 1.51 0.82 -16.73
CA CYS A 313 1.87 -0.07 -15.62
C CYS A 313 1.81 -1.54 -16.02
N GLY A 314 0.72 -1.97 -16.68
CA GLY A 314 0.55 -3.34 -17.14
C GLY A 314 1.61 -3.77 -18.16
N TYR A 315 1.91 -2.93 -19.15
CA TYR A 315 2.96 -3.20 -20.14
C TYR A 315 4.33 -3.41 -19.47
N ALA A 316 4.69 -2.55 -18.52
CA ALA A 316 5.96 -2.65 -17.81
C ALA A 316 6.04 -3.93 -16.95
N LEU A 317 5.03 -4.20 -16.11
CA LEU A 317 5.01 -5.38 -15.24
C LEU A 317 5.01 -6.70 -16.03
N ASN A 318 4.21 -6.77 -17.09
CA ASN A 318 4.17 -7.94 -17.98
C ASN A 318 5.52 -8.14 -18.68
N GLY A 319 6.16 -7.06 -19.14
CA GLY A 319 7.49 -7.10 -19.74
C GLY A 319 8.58 -7.58 -18.78
N TRP A 320 8.40 -7.38 -17.47
CA TRP A 320 9.32 -7.84 -16.43
C TRP A 320 8.98 -9.22 -15.88
N GLY A 321 7.82 -9.80 -16.24
CA GLY A 321 7.33 -11.04 -15.64
C GLY A 321 7.09 -10.92 -14.13
N LEU A 322 6.60 -9.77 -13.67
CA LEU A 322 6.33 -9.49 -12.26
C LEU A 322 4.84 -9.32 -11.99
N GLU A 323 4.33 -10.01 -10.96
CA GLU A 323 2.97 -9.84 -10.47
C GLU A 323 3.00 -9.23 -9.06
N LEU A 324 2.49 -8.01 -8.93
CA LEU A 324 2.50 -7.24 -7.68
C LEU A 324 1.09 -6.79 -7.29
N PRO A 325 0.11 -7.70 -7.17
CA PRO A 325 -1.30 -7.34 -7.03
C PRO A 325 -1.58 -6.46 -5.81
N GLY A 326 -0.87 -6.65 -4.68
CA GLY A 326 -1.09 -5.86 -3.47
C GLY A 326 -0.62 -4.40 -3.53
N LEU A 327 0.35 -4.10 -4.40
CA LEU A 327 0.91 -2.75 -4.57
C LEU A 327 0.38 -2.07 -5.83
N LEU A 328 0.29 -2.82 -6.93
CA LEU A 328 -0.04 -2.37 -8.26
C LEU A 328 -1.20 -3.20 -8.85
N PRO A 329 -2.43 -3.12 -8.28
CA PRO A 329 -3.64 -3.75 -8.84
C PRO A 329 -4.13 -3.00 -10.10
N TRP A 330 -3.25 -2.78 -11.08
CA TRP A 330 -3.51 -1.95 -12.26
C TRP A 330 -4.67 -2.47 -13.12
N ARG A 331 -4.93 -3.78 -13.10
CA ARG A 331 -6.09 -4.37 -13.81
C ARG A 331 -7.41 -3.97 -13.16
N VAL A 332 -7.47 -3.85 -11.83
CA VAL A 332 -8.64 -3.30 -11.13
C VAL A 332 -8.83 -1.85 -11.53
N ASP A 333 -7.77 -1.05 -11.45
CA ASP A 333 -7.85 0.37 -11.77
C ASP A 333 -8.28 0.60 -13.23
N LEU A 334 -7.79 -0.23 -14.15
CA LEU A 334 -8.18 -0.25 -15.55
C LEU A 334 -9.64 -0.67 -15.74
N ALA A 335 -10.09 -1.73 -15.07
CA ALA A 335 -11.47 -2.20 -15.13
C ALA A 335 -12.47 -1.16 -14.62
N GLU A 336 -12.15 -0.46 -13.53
CA GLU A 336 -12.96 0.66 -13.02
C GLU A 336 -13.05 1.79 -14.05
N ALA A 337 -11.93 2.22 -14.63
CA ALA A 337 -11.91 3.28 -15.64
C ALA A 337 -12.63 2.89 -16.94
N LEU A 338 -12.55 1.64 -17.38
CA LEU A 338 -13.27 1.12 -18.54
C LEU A 338 -14.78 1.04 -18.28
N THR A 339 -15.17 0.66 -17.06
CA THR A 339 -16.58 0.65 -16.63
C THR A 339 -17.18 2.05 -16.70
N GLU A 340 -16.43 3.08 -16.28
CA GLU A 340 -16.86 4.49 -16.37
C GLU A 340 -17.09 4.95 -17.83
N LEU A 341 -16.33 4.41 -18.79
CA LEU A 341 -16.56 4.65 -20.22
C LEU A 341 -17.62 3.74 -20.86
N GLY A 342 -18.23 2.83 -20.09
CA GLY A 342 -19.22 1.86 -20.58
C GLY A 342 -18.64 0.67 -21.36
N HIS A 343 -17.33 0.44 -21.29
CA HIS A 343 -16.66 -0.69 -21.93
C HIS A 343 -16.71 -1.93 -21.02
N PHE A 344 -17.92 -2.43 -20.74
CA PHE A 344 -18.15 -3.45 -19.72
C PHE A 344 -17.50 -4.82 -20.00
N GLU A 345 -17.41 -5.23 -21.27
CA GLU A 345 -16.80 -6.51 -21.66
C GLU A 345 -15.30 -6.52 -21.36
N GLU A 346 -14.55 -5.53 -21.86
CA GLU A 346 -13.12 -5.38 -21.58
C GLU A 346 -12.86 -5.19 -20.07
N ALA A 347 -13.70 -4.42 -19.38
CA ALA A 347 -13.60 -4.26 -17.94
C ALA A 347 -13.77 -5.59 -17.18
N HIS A 348 -14.68 -6.45 -17.63
CA HIS A 348 -14.95 -7.73 -17.01
C HIS A 348 -13.75 -8.66 -17.13
N GLU A 349 -13.14 -8.72 -18.32
CA GLU A 349 -11.94 -9.53 -18.59
C GLU A 349 -10.80 -9.15 -17.64
N TRP A 350 -10.50 -7.85 -17.51
CA TRP A 350 -9.44 -7.39 -16.61
C TRP A 350 -9.72 -7.65 -15.13
N ALA A 351 -10.97 -7.51 -14.68
CA ALA A 351 -11.35 -7.82 -13.31
C ALA A 351 -11.21 -9.32 -12.99
N VAL A 352 -11.61 -10.19 -13.92
CA VAL A 352 -11.44 -11.65 -13.83
C VAL A 352 -9.97 -12.03 -13.86
N GLU A 353 -9.17 -11.42 -14.74
CA GLU A 353 -7.73 -11.66 -14.80
C GLU A 353 -7.06 -11.28 -13.48
N GLN A 354 -7.40 -10.13 -12.89
CA GLN A 354 -6.88 -9.78 -11.55
C GLN A 354 -7.20 -10.85 -10.51
N LEU A 355 -8.43 -11.38 -10.49
CA LEU A 355 -8.82 -12.43 -9.54
C LEU A 355 -8.04 -13.72 -9.74
N ALA A 356 -7.56 -14.01 -10.95
CA ALA A 356 -6.69 -15.17 -11.22
C ALA A 356 -5.28 -14.99 -10.63
N HIS A 357 -4.82 -13.75 -10.44
CA HIS A 357 -3.52 -13.41 -9.85
C HIS A 357 -3.55 -13.17 -8.34
N VAL A 358 -4.71 -13.28 -7.70
CA VAL A 358 -4.86 -13.07 -6.25
C VAL A 358 -5.31 -14.37 -5.59
N PRO A 359 -4.69 -14.80 -4.48
CA PRO A 359 -5.13 -16.00 -3.76
C PRO A 359 -6.61 -15.93 -3.37
N ALA A 360 -7.25 -17.09 -3.22
CA ALA A 360 -8.63 -17.16 -2.74
C ALA A 360 -8.81 -16.65 -1.29
N SER A 361 -7.73 -16.48 -0.53
CA SER A 361 -7.77 -15.91 0.82
C SER A 361 -8.22 -14.45 0.82
N ASP A 362 -8.87 -14.02 1.89
CA ASP A 362 -9.27 -12.63 2.11
C ASP A 362 -8.04 -11.70 2.02
N SER A 363 -8.17 -10.67 1.19
CA SER A 363 -7.18 -9.63 0.90
C SER A 363 -7.88 -8.39 0.36
N ARG A 364 -7.28 -7.21 0.53
CA ARG A 364 -7.80 -5.95 0.03
C ARG A 364 -7.97 -6.00 -1.48
N THR A 365 -6.93 -6.44 -2.22
CA THR A 365 -7.00 -6.51 -3.69
C THR A 365 -8.07 -7.48 -4.19
N ARG A 366 -8.34 -8.58 -3.48
CA ARG A 366 -9.46 -9.46 -3.82
C ARG A 366 -10.81 -8.74 -3.68
N GLY A 367 -11.01 -8.01 -2.58
CA GLY A 367 -12.23 -7.23 -2.36
C GLY A 367 -12.45 -6.17 -3.45
N LEU A 368 -11.39 -5.46 -3.82
CA LEU A 368 -11.39 -4.51 -4.93
C LEU A 368 -11.76 -5.15 -6.27
N ALA A 369 -11.12 -6.27 -6.62
CA ALA A 369 -11.36 -6.95 -7.89
C ALA A 369 -12.79 -7.52 -7.98
N LEU A 370 -13.34 -8.05 -6.87
CA LEU A 370 -14.74 -8.48 -6.80
C LEU A 370 -15.71 -7.30 -6.99
N ARG A 371 -15.43 -6.13 -6.39
CA ARG A 371 -16.23 -4.91 -6.59
C ARG A 371 -16.17 -4.45 -8.05
N ALA A 372 -14.97 -4.43 -8.66
CA ALA A 372 -14.79 -4.06 -10.06
C ALA A 372 -15.55 -5.02 -10.99
N GLN A 373 -15.43 -6.35 -10.78
CA GLN A 373 -16.17 -7.35 -11.55
C GLN A 373 -17.69 -7.13 -11.41
N ALA A 374 -18.20 -6.89 -10.20
CA ALA A 374 -19.61 -6.63 -9.98
C ALA A 374 -20.11 -5.36 -10.69
N GLY A 375 -19.25 -4.36 -10.91
CA GLY A 375 -19.55 -3.16 -11.69
C GLY A 375 -19.86 -3.45 -13.16
N THR A 376 -19.37 -4.57 -13.69
CA THR A 376 -19.60 -5.02 -15.08
C THR A 376 -20.83 -5.90 -15.26
N LEU A 377 -21.44 -6.33 -14.15
CA LEU A 377 -22.56 -7.27 -14.12
C LEU A 377 -23.87 -6.61 -13.67
N SER A 378 -24.99 -7.27 -13.99
CA SER A 378 -26.34 -6.84 -13.63
C SER A 378 -27.04 -7.88 -12.74
N GLY A 379 -28.11 -7.46 -12.05
CA GLY A 379 -28.96 -8.39 -11.27
C GLY A 379 -28.28 -9.03 -10.06
N ASP A 380 -28.72 -10.25 -9.74
CA ASP A 380 -28.37 -10.97 -8.51
C ASP A 380 -26.89 -11.36 -8.42
N GLU A 381 -26.25 -11.67 -9.56
CA GLU A 381 -24.83 -12.04 -9.61
C GLU A 381 -23.94 -10.89 -9.10
N ALA A 382 -24.22 -9.67 -9.56
CA ALA A 382 -23.50 -8.48 -9.10
C ALA A 382 -23.75 -8.21 -7.60
N HIS A 383 -24.98 -8.40 -7.13
CA HIS A 383 -25.31 -8.24 -5.70
C HIS A 383 -24.56 -9.25 -4.82
N ALA A 384 -24.48 -10.52 -5.26
CA ALA A 384 -23.74 -11.56 -4.57
C ALA A 384 -22.24 -11.22 -4.48
N LEU A 385 -21.62 -10.81 -5.59
CA LEU A 385 -20.21 -10.41 -5.62
C LEU A 385 -19.92 -9.21 -4.71
N LEU A 386 -20.77 -8.19 -4.73
CA LEU A 386 -20.61 -7.03 -3.85
C LEU A 386 -20.74 -7.39 -2.36
N SER A 387 -21.64 -8.31 -2.01
CA SER A 387 -21.80 -8.81 -0.63
C SER A 387 -20.55 -9.56 -0.15
N VAL A 388 -19.97 -10.38 -1.03
CA VAL A 388 -18.68 -11.04 -0.77
C VAL A 388 -17.57 -10.00 -0.65
N ALA A 389 -17.47 -9.04 -1.57
CA ALA A 389 -16.47 -7.98 -1.54
C ALA A 389 -16.51 -7.18 -0.22
N ALA A 390 -17.71 -6.76 0.22
CA ALA A 390 -17.88 -6.03 1.48
C ALA A 390 -17.43 -6.85 2.70
N THR A 391 -17.69 -8.16 2.69
CA THR A 391 -17.27 -9.08 3.77
C THR A 391 -15.75 -9.28 3.77
N VAL A 392 -15.14 -9.46 2.60
CA VAL A 392 -13.68 -9.60 2.46
C VAL A 392 -12.97 -8.33 2.97
N LEU A 393 -13.46 -7.15 2.57
CA LEU A 393 -12.90 -5.85 2.97
C LEU A 393 -13.08 -5.57 4.48
N GLU A 394 -14.21 -6.01 5.06
CA GLU A 394 -14.42 -5.95 6.50
C GLU A 394 -13.38 -6.77 7.27
N ARG A 395 -13.10 -7.99 6.81
CA ARG A 395 -12.20 -8.93 7.49
C ARG A 395 -10.73 -8.55 7.35
N CYS A 396 -10.33 -7.95 6.23
CA CYS A 396 -8.97 -7.45 6.06
C CYS A 396 -8.74 -6.04 6.64
N GLY A 397 -9.81 -5.37 7.11
CA GLY A 397 -9.70 -4.10 7.82
C GLY A 397 -9.72 -2.84 6.94
N ASP A 398 -9.85 -2.97 5.61
CA ASP A 398 -9.99 -1.82 4.70
C ASP A 398 -11.41 -1.23 4.75
N ARG A 399 -11.61 -0.35 5.74
CA ARG A 399 -12.91 0.30 5.97
C ARG A 399 -13.30 1.31 4.90
N LEU A 400 -12.33 1.87 4.16
CA LEU A 400 -12.64 2.85 3.13
C LEU A 400 -13.21 2.16 1.89
N GLU A 401 -12.55 1.09 1.44
CA GLU A 401 -13.07 0.30 0.31
C GLU A 401 -14.34 -0.47 0.69
N GLN A 402 -14.48 -0.90 1.96
CA GLN A 402 -15.75 -1.41 2.46
C GLN A 402 -16.86 -0.36 2.31
N ALA A 403 -16.59 0.90 2.67
CA ALA A 403 -17.56 1.99 2.53
C ALA A 403 -17.99 2.19 1.06
N ARG A 404 -17.03 2.25 0.12
CA ARG A 404 -17.31 2.34 -1.32
C ARG A 404 -18.16 1.15 -1.80
N THR A 405 -17.84 -0.06 -1.37
CA THR A 405 -18.61 -1.27 -1.72
C THR A 405 -20.06 -1.21 -1.19
N LEU A 406 -20.24 -0.76 0.04
CA LEU A 406 -21.57 -0.60 0.65
C LEU A 406 -22.39 0.48 -0.05
N ALA A 407 -21.78 1.58 -0.52
CA ALA A 407 -22.48 2.59 -1.31
C ALA A 407 -23.04 2.01 -2.62
N VAL A 408 -22.25 1.22 -3.35
CA VAL A 408 -22.72 0.53 -4.56
C VAL A 408 -23.85 -0.48 -4.25
N LEU A 409 -23.75 -1.21 -3.12
CA LEU A 409 -24.84 -2.09 -2.66
C LEU A 409 -26.12 -1.32 -2.32
N ALA A 410 -25.99 -0.18 -1.65
CA ALA A 410 -27.11 0.67 -1.27
C ALA A 410 -27.88 1.15 -2.51
N GLU A 411 -27.16 1.60 -3.53
CA GLU A 411 -27.74 2.02 -4.79
C GLU A 411 -28.50 0.87 -5.49
N ARG A 412 -27.93 -0.34 -5.49
CA ARG A 412 -28.62 -1.50 -6.04
C ARG A 412 -29.90 -1.88 -5.28
N HIS A 413 -29.90 -1.79 -3.94
CA HIS A 413 -31.13 -1.98 -3.17
C HIS A 413 -32.20 -0.94 -3.51
N ARG A 414 -31.79 0.33 -3.71
CA ARG A 414 -32.68 1.41 -4.13
C ARG A 414 -33.29 1.13 -5.50
N VAL A 415 -32.48 0.74 -6.49
CA VAL A 415 -32.93 0.38 -7.84
C VAL A 415 -33.85 -0.86 -7.83
N ALA A 416 -33.60 -1.82 -6.95
CA ALA A 416 -34.46 -3.00 -6.74
C ALA A 416 -35.76 -2.70 -5.99
N GLY A 417 -35.97 -1.46 -5.49
CA GLY A 417 -37.17 -1.03 -4.80
C GLY A 417 -37.12 -1.13 -3.27
N ASP A 418 -36.05 -1.67 -2.69
CA ASP A 418 -35.85 -1.74 -1.23
C ASP A 418 -35.16 -0.47 -0.70
N VAL A 419 -35.90 0.65 -0.78
CA VAL A 419 -35.39 2.00 -0.46
C VAL A 419 -34.95 2.11 1.00
N VAL A 420 -35.65 1.44 1.93
CA VAL A 420 -35.34 1.50 3.37
C VAL A 420 -34.00 0.82 3.65
N LEU A 421 -33.79 -0.39 3.10
CA LEU A 421 -32.53 -1.09 3.23
C LEU A 421 -31.41 -0.30 2.54
N GLY A 422 -31.61 0.15 1.32
CA GLY A 422 -30.65 0.97 0.57
C GLY A 422 -30.17 2.18 1.38
N ARG A 423 -31.08 2.98 1.93
CA ARG A 423 -30.74 4.13 2.78
C ARG A 423 -29.98 3.73 4.04
N SER A 424 -30.35 2.63 4.69
CA SER A 424 -29.66 2.15 5.89
C SER A 424 -28.22 1.73 5.60
N VAL A 425 -27.98 1.09 4.45
CA VAL A 425 -26.65 0.67 3.99
C VAL A 425 -25.81 1.89 3.61
N LEU A 426 -26.39 2.88 2.91
CA LEU A 426 -25.70 4.12 2.55
C LEU A 426 -25.26 4.92 3.78
N ARG A 427 -26.11 5.03 4.81
CA ARG A 427 -25.73 5.67 6.08
C ARG A 427 -24.53 4.98 6.74
N ARG A 428 -24.47 3.65 6.70
CA ARG A 428 -23.31 2.89 7.20
C ARG A 428 -22.06 3.21 6.38
N ALA A 429 -22.17 3.27 5.05
CA ALA A 429 -21.08 3.64 4.15
C ALA A 429 -20.53 5.03 4.47
N VAL A 430 -21.40 6.05 4.56
CA VAL A 430 -21.03 7.44 4.90
C VAL A 430 -20.31 7.51 6.25
N LYS A 431 -20.83 6.84 7.28
CA LYS A 431 -20.20 6.80 8.61
C LYS A 431 -18.79 6.22 8.56
N LEU A 432 -18.58 5.15 7.80
CA LEU A 432 -17.27 4.52 7.64
C LEU A 432 -16.30 5.43 6.88
N ALA A 433 -16.72 6.00 5.75
CA ALA A 433 -15.90 6.89 4.94
C ALA A 433 -15.48 8.15 5.70
N ARG A 434 -16.41 8.78 6.45
CA ARG A 434 -16.14 9.96 7.29
C ARG A 434 -15.15 9.66 8.41
N GLY A 435 -15.28 8.51 9.06
CA GLY A 435 -14.33 8.04 10.08
C GLY A 435 -12.89 7.85 9.56
N ARG A 436 -12.72 7.68 8.24
CA ARG A 436 -11.42 7.49 7.58
C ARG A 436 -10.93 8.71 6.78
N GLY A 437 -11.71 9.79 6.75
CA GLY A 437 -11.38 10.99 6.00
C GLY A 437 -11.43 10.80 4.47
N GLY A 438 -12.22 9.85 3.98
CA GLY A 438 -12.40 9.57 2.55
C GLY A 438 -13.24 10.62 1.85
N GLY A 439 -12.68 11.82 1.67
CA GLY A 439 -13.37 12.97 1.08
C GLY A 439 -13.92 12.69 -0.33
N LEU A 440 -13.17 11.94 -1.15
CA LEU A 440 -13.63 11.55 -2.49
C LEU A 440 -14.86 10.63 -2.42
N ALA A 441 -14.79 9.57 -1.62
CA ALA A 441 -15.89 8.62 -1.45
C ALA A 441 -17.16 9.32 -0.88
N LEU A 442 -16.98 10.27 0.03
CA LEU A 442 -18.10 11.07 0.55
C LEU A 442 -18.73 11.96 -0.52
N ALA A 443 -17.92 12.60 -1.37
CA ALA A 443 -18.42 13.44 -2.46
C ALA A 443 -19.23 12.62 -3.47
N GLU A 444 -18.78 11.41 -3.82
CA GLU A 444 -19.51 10.46 -4.66
C GLU A 444 -20.87 10.07 -4.02
N MET A 445 -20.87 9.69 -2.74
CA MET A 445 -22.09 9.29 -2.02
C MET A 445 -23.11 10.43 -1.86
N SER A 446 -22.64 11.66 -1.61
CA SER A 446 -23.50 12.83 -1.44
C SER A 446 -24.10 13.34 -2.76
N ALA A 447 -23.45 13.07 -3.90
CA ALA A 447 -24.00 13.42 -5.21
C ALA A 447 -25.30 12.64 -5.52
N ASP A 448 -25.43 11.41 -5.01
CA ASP A 448 -26.57 10.54 -5.25
C ASP A 448 -27.77 10.80 -4.31
N GLU A 449 -27.55 11.33 -3.10
CA GLU A 449 -28.62 11.68 -2.15
C GLU A 449 -28.34 13.02 -1.43
N PRO A 450 -28.76 14.17 -2.01
CA PRO A 450 -28.60 15.48 -1.38
C PRO A 450 -29.36 15.53 -0.04
N GLY A 451 -28.65 15.85 1.05
CA GLY A 451 -29.17 15.88 2.43
C GLY A 451 -28.48 14.93 3.41
N LEU A 452 -27.55 14.07 2.95
CA LEU A 452 -26.73 13.22 3.82
C LEU A 452 -25.76 14.01 4.72
N ASP A 453 -25.44 15.26 4.35
CA ASP A 453 -24.59 16.17 5.14
C ASP A 453 -25.34 16.86 6.29
N GLU A 454 -26.67 16.87 6.29
CA GLU A 454 -27.48 17.55 7.31
C GLU A 454 -27.79 16.67 8.55
N VAL A 455 -27.41 15.40 8.55
CA VAL A 455 -27.78 14.46 9.62
C VAL A 455 -26.56 14.03 10.44
N ASP A 456 -25.95 15.00 11.12
CA ASP A 456 -25.10 14.74 12.30
C ASP A 456 -25.81 15.22 13.58
N VAL A 457 -27.09 14.86 13.72
CA VAL A 457 -27.71 14.77 15.04
C VAL A 457 -27.48 13.35 15.52
N PRO A 458 -26.64 13.11 16.55
CA PRO A 458 -26.47 11.79 17.10
C PRO A 458 -27.83 11.19 17.47
N GLU A 459 -28.13 9.98 16.97
CA GLU A 459 -29.33 9.18 17.34
C GLU A 459 -29.47 9.01 18.88
N GLU A 460 -28.42 9.30 19.63
CA GLU A 460 -28.35 9.23 21.08
C GLU A 460 -29.21 10.30 21.79
N HIS A 461 -29.46 11.48 21.20
CA HIS A 461 -30.11 12.58 21.92
C HIS A 461 -31.60 12.82 21.62
N ARG A 462 -32.18 12.24 20.55
CA ARG A 462 -33.60 12.48 20.21
C ARG A 462 -34.60 11.83 21.18
N PHE A 463 -34.22 10.77 21.90
CA PHE A 463 -35.11 10.11 22.88
C PHE A 463 -34.93 10.58 24.33
N GLU A 464 -33.84 11.28 24.64
CA GLU A 464 -33.60 11.83 25.99
C GLU A 464 -34.51 13.03 26.29
N HIS A 465 -34.98 13.74 25.27
CA HIS A 465 -35.86 14.91 25.44
C HIS A 465 -37.35 14.55 25.61
N GLY A 466 -37.74 13.29 25.38
CA GLY A 466 -39.13 12.81 25.50
C GLY A 466 -39.48 12.12 26.83
N GLY A 467 -38.56 12.06 27.80
CA GLY A 467 -38.82 11.46 29.12
C GLY A 467 -39.11 9.95 29.10
N LEU A 468 -38.62 9.22 28.10
CA LEU A 468 -38.79 7.77 28.00
C LEU A 468 -37.87 7.03 28.97
N THR A 469 -38.37 5.96 29.57
CA THR A 469 -37.55 5.03 30.37
C THR A 469 -36.73 4.12 29.46
N ALA A 470 -35.65 3.51 29.98
CA ALA A 470 -34.78 2.62 29.20
C ALA A 470 -35.54 1.48 28.48
N ALA A 471 -36.57 0.91 29.12
CA ALA A 471 -37.43 -0.12 28.53
C ALA A 471 -38.31 0.42 27.39
N GLU A 472 -38.89 1.62 27.59
CA GLU A 472 -39.70 2.31 26.58
C GLU A 472 -38.86 2.71 25.36
N THR A 473 -37.64 3.21 25.58
CA THR A 473 -36.68 3.53 24.51
C THR A 473 -36.32 2.29 23.70
N LYS A 474 -36.11 1.15 24.35
CA LYS A 474 -35.78 -0.11 23.66
C LYS A 474 -36.94 -0.62 22.80
N VAL A 475 -38.17 -0.54 23.30
CA VAL A 475 -39.39 -0.88 22.54
C VAL A 475 -39.60 0.08 21.36
N ALA A 476 -39.47 1.39 21.58
CA ALA A 476 -39.63 2.41 20.54
C ALA A 476 -38.61 2.25 19.40
N ARG A 477 -37.34 1.97 19.73
CA ARG A 477 -36.29 1.70 18.72
C ARG A 477 -36.60 0.49 17.84
N LEU A 478 -37.12 -0.59 18.42
CA LEU A 478 -37.46 -1.78 17.64
C LEU A 478 -38.68 -1.53 16.73
N VAL A 479 -39.64 -0.72 17.18
CA VAL A 479 -40.79 -0.29 16.38
C VAL A 479 -40.34 0.52 15.15
N LEU A 480 -39.41 1.46 15.34
CA LEU A 480 -38.83 2.28 14.27
C LEU A 480 -38.00 1.47 13.27
N ARG A 481 -37.48 0.32 13.70
CA ARG A 481 -36.82 -0.66 12.82
C ARG A 481 -37.80 -1.60 12.12
N GLY A 482 -39.11 -1.37 12.24
CA GLY A 482 -40.15 -2.15 11.54
C GLY A 482 -40.63 -3.40 12.28
N PHE A 483 -40.12 -3.72 13.48
CA PHE A 483 -40.46 -4.97 14.17
C PHE A 483 -41.90 -4.98 14.70
N THR A 484 -42.65 -6.04 14.44
CA THR A 484 -44.00 -6.26 14.97
C THR A 484 -43.98 -6.50 16.49
N ASN A 485 -45.11 -6.29 17.17
CA ASN A 485 -45.18 -6.48 18.63
C ASN A 485 -44.81 -7.92 19.07
N ARG A 486 -45.07 -8.93 18.22
CA ARG A 486 -44.66 -10.32 18.46
C ARG A 486 -43.15 -10.50 18.39
N GLU A 487 -42.49 -9.89 17.41
CA GLU A 487 -41.04 -9.98 17.26
C GLU A 487 -40.32 -9.21 18.37
N ILE A 488 -40.87 -8.06 18.78
CA ILE A 488 -40.35 -7.29 19.92
C ILE A 488 -40.48 -8.08 21.22
N ALA A 489 -41.63 -8.71 21.45
CA ALA A 489 -41.86 -9.58 22.59
C ALA A 489 -40.84 -10.72 22.65
N GLY A 490 -40.58 -11.37 21.51
CA GLY A 490 -39.54 -12.39 21.37
C GLY A 490 -38.12 -11.86 21.64
N SER A 491 -37.78 -10.71 21.06
CA SER A 491 -36.45 -10.08 21.20
C SER A 491 -36.15 -9.63 22.64
N LEU A 492 -37.18 -9.14 23.35
CA LEU A 492 -37.05 -8.64 24.71
C LEU A 492 -37.37 -9.69 25.78
N ARG A 493 -37.78 -10.90 25.39
CA ARG A 493 -38.24 -11.98 26.29
C ARG A 493 -39.36 -11.51 27.23
N VAL A 494 -40.31 -10.75 26.70
CA VAL A 494 -41.51 -10.26 27.40
C VAL A 494 -42.77 -10.69 26.66
N THR A 495 -43.95 -10.47 27.24
CA THR A 495 -45.21 -10.77 26.54
C THR A 495 -45.58 -9.67 25.54
N VAL A 496 -46.38 -10.01 24.52
CA VAL A 496 -46.93 -9.02 23.56
C VAL A 496 -47.70 -7.91 24.28
N SER A 497 -48.46 -8.26 25.33
CA SER A 497 -49.19 -7.29 26.15
C SER A 497 -48.25 -6.30 26.86
N THR A 498 -47.08 -6.75 27.32
CA THR A 498 -46.05 -5.87 27.89
C THR A 498 -45.53 -4.87 26.86
N VAL A 499 -45.33 -5.30 25.60
CA VAL A 499 -44.92 -4.43 24.50
C VAL A 499 -46.00 -3.38 24.19
N GLU A 500 -47.27 -3.78 24.13
CA GLU A 500 -48.40 -2.87 23.90
C GLU A 500 -48.54 -1.82 25.01
N GLN A 501 -48.34 -2.22 26.27
CA GLN A 501 -48.34 -1.30 27.41
C GLN A 501 -47.18 -0.29 27.33
N HIS A 502 -45.98 -0.73 26.94
CA HIS A 502 -44.85 0.17 26.72
C HIS A 502 -45.13 1.14 25.57
N LEU A 503 -45.66 0.65 24.44
CA LEU A 503 -46.05 1.49 23.30
C LEU A 503 -47.10 2.54 23.67
N THR A 504 -48.11 2.17 24.45
CA THR A 504 -49.13 3.11 24.93
C THR A 504 -48.51 4.26 25.74
N ARG A 505 -47.51 3.95 26.59
CA ARG A 505 -46.80 4.96 27.37
C ARG A 505 -45.88 5.81 26.51
N VAL A 506 -45.20 5.20 25.54
CA VAL A 506 -44.35 5.90 24.54
C VAL A 506 -45.19 6.90 23.76
N TYR A 507 -46.32 6.47 23.20
CA TYR A 507 -47.24 7.33 22.44
C TYR A 507 -47.71 8.53 23.27
N ARG A 508 -48.15 8.28 24.51
CA ARG A 508 -48.56 9.35 25.42
C ARG A 508 -47.43 10.33 25.76
N LYS A 509 -46.21 9.84 25.98
CA LYS A 509 -45.04 10.68 26.32
C LYS A 509 -44.53 11.49 25.14
N LEU A 510 -44.63 10.94 23.93
CA LEU A 510 -44.18 11.60 22.70
C LEU A 510 -45.28 12.39 21.99
N GLY A 511 -46.52 12.40 22.52
CA GLY A 511 -47.64 13.14 21.95
C GLY A 511 -48.18 12.58 20.63
N VAL A 512 -47.82 11.35 20.27
CA VAL A 512 -48.27 10.66 19.06
C VAL A 512 -49.40 9.68 19.38
N ARG A 513 -50.27 9.41 18.41
CA ARG A 513 -51.45 8.54 18.58
C ARG A 513 -51.32 7.22 17.86
N THR A 514 -50.47 7.16 16.83
CA THR A 514 -50.35 5.97 15.98
C THR A 514 -48.91 5.52 15.82
N ARG A 515 -48.75 4.24 15.46
CA ARG A 515 -47.45 3.66 15.11
C ARG A 515 -46.82 4.35 13.89
N ALA A 516 -47.65 4.80 12.95
CA ALA A 516 -47.22 5.56 11.79
C ALA A 516 -46.72 6.94 12.20
N GLU A 517 -47.45 7.66 13.06
CA GLU A 517 -47.01 8.95 13.61
C GLU A 517 -45.72 8.84 14.43
N LEU A 518 -45.52 7.73 15.17
CA LEU A 518 -44.25 7.48 15.84
C LEU A 518 -43.08 7.33 14.84
N SER A 519 -43.32 6.69 13.70
CA SER A 519 -42.32 6.57 12.63
C SER A 519 -42.08 7.89 11.89
N GLU A 520 -43.12 8.71 11.69
CA GLU A 520 -43.02 10.04 11.08
C GLU A 520 -42.29 11.05 11.96
N LEU A 521 -42.50 11.02 13.28
CA LEU A 521 -41.83 11.90 14.26
C LEU A 521 -40.30 11.78 14.23
N VAL A 522 -39.78 10.62 13.79
CA VAL A 522 -38.34 10.33 13.70
C VAL A 522 -37.80 10.49 12.27
N GLY A 523 -38.71 10.55 11.28
CA GLY A 523 -38.40 10.77 9.86
C GLY A 523 -38.38 12.24 9.40
N ALA A 524 -38.78 13.17 10.26
CA ALA A 524 -38.54 14.62 10.13
C ALA A 524 -37.32 15.05 10.98
#